data_AF-A0A5D0I4V6-F1
#
_entry.id   AF-A0A5D0I4V6-F1
#
_cell.length_a   1.000
_cell.length_b   1.000
_cell.length_c   1.000
_cell.angle_alpha   90.00
_cell.angle_beta   90.00
_cell.angle_gamma   90.00
#
_symmetry.space_group_name_H-M   'P 1'
#
loop_
_entity.id
_entity.type
_entity.pdbx_description
1 polymer ?
#
loop_
_entity_poly.entity_id
_entity_poly.type
_entity_poly.pdbx_seq_one_letter_code
_entity_poly.pdbx_strand_id
1 'polypeptide(L)'
;MKKITLALTLVFINLCNAQNTYVPDDNFEQALIDLGYDSGALDDYVPTANINTLTTLNIGDKNISDLTGIEDFVSLTHLYCHSNNLNSLDLSNNTALTTVRCYSNSLNSLDVSTNTSLSRLYCNNNNLTSLDISNNLGLNQLWCHYNNLNSLDLTNNTALTIVTCDNNDLSGLDVSKNLALSQLWCYNNNLTSLDVTNNTLLTRLRCYNNTITNLDLSENTALTLLHCYSNSMTSLNVNNATSLEELFCENNELSSLDLSQNTQLTNLKCFINDITHLNLSANSSLVEVLCHNNNLSELNIKNGNNDNLSSFNANSNSSLSCIEVDNKSYMETYWANAKGPGAVYSENCGALGLEDDIWTDFRLYPNPAKTKVNIHMENRMELYSVTIYNSLGTSVFSSKDETIDITTLTPGIYFTEVKTGFGIGIKKLIIQ
;
A
#
# COMPACT_ATOMS: atom_id res chain seq x y z
N MET A 1 80.36 27.32 -56.45
CA MET A 1 80.07 27.17 -55.01
C MET A 1 78.71 26.51 -54.86
N LYS A 2 78.65 25.19 -54.65
CA LYS A 2 77.40 24.44 -54.42
C LYS A 2 77.03 24.60 -52.94
N LYS A 3 75.92 25.26 -52.63
CA LYS A 3 75.34 25.26 -51.29
C LYS A 3 74.42 24.04 -51.17
N ILE A 4 74.82 23.08 -50.35
CA ILE A 4 73.98 21.95 -49.93
C ILE A 4 73.18 22.46 -48.74
N THR A 5 71.87 22.61 -48.92
CA THR A 5 70.95 22.91 -47.82
C THR A 5 70.48 21.58 -47.24
N LEU A 6 71.00 21.22 -46.06
CA LEU A 6 70.57 20.05 -45.31
C LEU A 6 69.22 20.38 -44.64
N ALA A 7 68.13 19.85 -45.17
CA ALA A 7 66.82 19.94 -44.53
C ALA A 7 66.77 18.94 -43.36
N LEU A 8 66.87 19.45 -42.14
CA LEU A 8 66.64 18.67 -40.92
C LEU A 8 65.12 18.55 -40.73
N THR A 9 64.53 17.46 -41.19
CA THR A 9 63.16 17.09 -40.82
C THR A 9 63.14 16.69 -39.34
N LEU A 10 62.63 17.59 -38.49
CA LEU A 10 62.27 17.29 -37.11
C LEU A 10 61.08 16.32 -37.13
N VAL A 11 61.35 15.04 -36.92
CA VAL A 11 60.30 14.06 -36.60
C VAL A 11 59.90 14.32 -35.16
N PHE A 12 58.76 14.98 -34.94
CA PHE A 12 58.08 14.96 -33.65
C PHE A 12 57.61 13.53 -33.40
N ILE A 13 58.39 12.78 -32.63
CA ILE A 13 57.92 11.54 -32.02
C ILE A 13 56.91 11.98 -30.97
N ASN A 14 55.61 11.97 -31.31
CA ASN A 14 54.56 11.93 -30.30
C ASN A 14 54.77 10.63 -29.53
N LEU A 15 55.49 10.71 -28.41
CA LEU A 15 55.41 9.73 -27.33
C LEU A 15 53.97 9.80 -26.83
N CYS A 16 53.09 9.05 -27.47
CA CYS A 16 51.76 8.75 -26.97
C CYS A 16 51.97 7.84 -25.76
N ASN A 17 52.30 8.44 -24.61
CA ASN A 17 52.19 7.71 -23.36
C ASN A 17 50.71 7.35 -23.23
N ALA A 18 50.40 6.06 -23.24
CA ALA A 18 49.08 5.61 -22.85
C ALA A 18 48.83 6.18 -21.45
N GLN A 19 47.78 7.00 -21.32
CA GLN A 19 47.35 7.43 -20.00
C GLN A 19 46.83 6.18 -19.29
N ASN A 20 47.30 5.98 -18.08
CA ASN A 20 46.83 4.92 -17.20
C ASN A 20 46.04 5.57 -16.05
N THR A 21 44.95 4.92 -15.68
CA THR A 21 44.11 5.28 -14.54
C THR A 21 44.55 4.46 -13.36
N TYR A 22 44.76 5.11 -12.22
CA TYR A 22 45.14 4.47 -10.97
C TYR A 22 43.94 3.77 -10.33
N VAL A 23 44.07 2.48 -10.02
CA VAL A 23 43.03 1.61 -9.47
C VAL A 23 43.63 0.78 -8.33
N PRO A 24 43.73 1.33 -7.10
CA PRO A 24 44.48 0.72 -5.99
C PRO A 24 43.80 -0.47 -5.29
N ASP A 25 42.53 -0.76 -5.58
CA ASP A 25 41.82 -1.90 -5.00
C ASP A 25 42.03 -3.13 -5.89
N ASP A 26 42.79 -4.10 -5.38
CA ASP A 26 43.08 -5.38 -6.06
C ASP A 26 41.81 -6.07 -6.59
N ASN A 27 40.68 -6.00 -5.88
CA ASN A 27 39.44 -6.63 -6.33
C ASN A 27 38.78 -5.82 -7.45
N PHE A 28 38.91 -4.48 -7.43
CA PHE A 28 38.42 -3.64 -8.51
C PHE A 28 39.25 -3.87 -9.78
N GLU A 29 40.58 -3.82 -9.68
CA GLU A 29 41.48 -4.12 -10.79
C GLU A 29 41.26 -5.55 -11.32
N GLN A 30 41.17 -6.55 -10.44
CA GLN A 30 40.86 -7.92 -10.84
C GLN A 30 39.51 -8.02 -11.57
N ALA A 31 38.49 -7.27 -11.14
CA ALA A 31 37.21 -7.23 -11.84
C ALA A 31 37.35 -6.60 -13.24
N LEU A 32 38.21 -5.60 -13.43
CA LEU A 32 38.50 -5.02 -14.75
C LEU A 32 39.27 -5.99 -15.64
N ILE A 33 40.21 -6.76 -15.10
CA ILE A 33 40.93 -7.83 -15.80
C ILE A 33 39.94 -8.92 -16.24
N ASP A 34 39.07 -9.39 -15.33
CA ASP A 34 38.06 -10.41 -15.62
C ASP A 34 37.07 -9.97 -16.72
N LEU A 35 36.77 -8.67 -16.78
CA LEU A 35 35.93 -8.07 -17.81
C LEU A 35 36.67 -7.79 -19.13
N GLY A 36 37.99 -7.95 -19.16
CA GLY A 36 38.84 -7.73 -20.33
C GLY A 36 39.14 -6.26 -20.64
N TYR A 37 38.95 -5.36 -19.67
CA TYR A 37 39.30 -3.94 -19.79
C TYR A 37 40.73 -3.65 -19.37
N ASP A 38 41.29 -4.52 -18.53
CA ASP A 38 42.70 -4.51 -18.21
C ASP A 38 43.36 -5.84 -18.58
N SER A 39 44.69 -5.84 -18.69
CA SER A 39 45.49 -7.02 -18.94
C SER A 39 46.80 -6.93 -18.18
N GLY A 40 47.07 -7.90 -17.31
CA GLY A 40 48.33 -7.90 -16.59
C GLY A 40 48.30 -8.66 -15.29
N ALA A 41 49.31 -8.40 -14.47
CA ALA A 41 49.21 -8.62 -13.04
C ALA A 41 48.45 -7.45 -12.42
N LEU A 42 47.99 -7.61 -11.18
CA LEU A 42 47.49 -6.49 -10.38
C LEU A 42 48.66 -5.52 -10.14
N ASP A 43 48.67 -4.41 -10.87
CA ASP A 43 49.72 -3.40 -10.87
C ASP A 43 49.24 -2.00 -10.47
N ASP A 44 48.00 -1.91 -9.97
CA ASP A 44 47.26 -0.71 -9.58
C ASP A 44 46.88 0.20 -10.77
N TYR A 45 46.93 -0.26 -12.02
CA TYR A 45 46.63 0.57 -13.18
C TYR A 45 45.84 -0.12 -14.28
N VAL A 46 44.90 0.61 -14.87
CA VAL A 46 44.24 0.22 -16.13
C VAL A 46 44.54 1.24 -17.23
N PRO A 47 44.79 0.83 -18.48
CA PRO A 47 44.89 1.79 -19.59
C PRO A 47 43.60 2.60 -19.73
N THR A 48 43.66 3.93 -19.54
CA THR A 48 42.48 4.81 -19.55
C THR A 48 41.69 4.71 -20.88
N ALA A 49 42.39 4.45 -21.98
CA ALA A 49 41.78 4.26 -23.30
C ALA A 49 40.84 3.04 -23.39
N ASN A 50 40.99 2.06 -22.50
CA ASN A 50 40.13 0.88 -22.46
C ASN A 50 38.81 1.13 -21.69
N ILE A 51 38.80 2.13 -20.80
CA ILE A 51 37.68 2.39 -19.88
C ILE A 51 36.90 3.67 -20.18
N ASN A 52 37.54 4.69 -20.77
CA ASN A 52 36.95 6.03 -20.92
C ASN A 52 35.75 6.11 -21.89
N THR A 53 35.55 5.10 -22.73
CA THR A 53 34.41 4.97 -23.65
C THR A 53 33.33 4.01 -23.16
N LEU A 54 33.53 3.34 -22.02
CA LEU A 54 32.58 2.38 -21.48
C LEU A 54 31.33 3.09 -20.97
N THR A 55 30.17 2.59 -21.40
CA THR A 55 28.87 3.13 -21.01
C THR A 55 28.22 2.34 -19.88
N THR A 56 28.68 1.11 -19.63
CA THR A 56 28.19 0.23 -18.57
C THR A 56 29.35 -0.47 -17.89
N LEU A 57 29.38 -0.42 -16.55
CA LEU A 57 30.32 -1.19 -15.73
C LEU A 57 29.52 -1.98 -14.69
N ASN A 58 29.69 -3.29 -14.69
CA ASN A 58 29.11 -4.19 -13.70
C ASN A 58 30.21 -4.89 -12.91
N ILE A 59 30.32 -4.50 -11.64
CA ILE A 59 31.32 -4.95 -10.68
C ILE A 59 30.67 -5.24 -9.32
N GLY A 60 29.39 -5.63 -9.33
CA GLY A 60 28.69 -6.06 -8.11
C GLY A 60 29.16 -7.42 -7.62
N ASP A 61 29.11 -7.65 -6.31
CA ASP A 61 29.50 -8.91 -5.66
C ASP A 61 30.97 -9.31 -5.94
N LYS A 62 31.89 -8.35 -5.76
CA LYS A 62 33.33 -8.50 -6.04
C LYS A 62 34.20 -8.26 -4.82
N ASN A 63 33.62 -8.01 -3.64
CA ASN A 63 34.34 -7.64 -2.42
C ASN A 63 35.19 -6.36 -2.56
N ILE A 64 34.82 -5.47 -3.48
CA ILE A 64 35.51 -4.20 -3.71
C ILE A 64 35.27 -3.27 -2.52
N SER A 65 36.32 -2.62 -2.04
CA SER A 65 36.24 -1.69 -0.89
C SER A 65 36.51 -0.23 -1.30
N ASP A 66 37.21 -0.02 -2.41
CA ASP A 66 37.55 1.29 -2.95
C ASP A 66 37.35 1.32 -4.48
N LEU A 67 36.68 2.37 -4.98
CA LEU A 67 36.44 2.62 -6.42
C LEU A 67 37.27 3.78 -6.97
N THR A 68 38.35 4.18 -6.30
CA THR A 68 39.34 5.11 -6.86
C THR A 68 39.73 4.68 -8.28
N GLY A 69 39.71 5.63 -9.21
CA GLY A 69 39.87 5.40 -10.65
C GLY A 69 38.54 5.43 -11.43
N ILE A 70 37.39 5.32 -10.76
CA ILE A 70 36.07 5.39 -11.40
C ILE A 70 35.83 6.74 -12.11
N GLU A 71 36.48 7.80 -11.68
CA GLU A 71 36.40 9.14 -12.25
C GLU A 71 36.80 9.21 -13.74
N ASP A 72 37.67 8.31 -14.20
CA ASP A 72 38.15 8.26 -15.59
C ASP A 72 37.20 7.48 -16.53
N PHE A 73 36.17 6.83 -15.99
CA PHE A 73 35.09 6.22 -16.75
C PHE A 73 34.06 7.27 -17.19
N VAL A 74 34.53 8.28 -17.94
CA VAL A 74 33.79 9.51 -18.26
C VAL A 74 32.52 9.30 -19.09
N SER A 75 32.40 8.18 -19.81
CA SER A 75 31.23 7.85 -20.63
C SER A 75 30.19 6.98 -19.91
N LEU A 76 30.39 6.66 -18.62
CA LEU A 76 29.49 5.77 -17.88
C LEU A 76 28.07 6.32 -17.79
N THR A 77 27.13 5.50 -18.24
CA THR A 77 25.69 5.76 -18.10
C THR A 77 25.03 4.81 -17.10
N HIS A 78 25.64 3.64 -16.85
CA HIS A 78 25.17 2.62 -15.94
C HIS A 78 26.32 2.08 -15.08
N LEU A 79 26.25 2.30 -13.77
CA LEU A 79 27.21 1.75 -12.81
C LEU A 79 26.49 0.78 -11.86
N TYR A 80 26.95 -0.48 -11.86
CA TYR A 80 26.49 -1.51 -10.91
C TYR A 80 27.66 -1.93 -10.02
N CYS A 81 27.68 -1.40 -8.80
CA CYS A 81 28.68 -1.68 -7.76
C CYS A 81 28.04 -2.19 -6.45
N HIS A 82 26.85 -2.79 -6.56
CA HIS A 82 26.10 -3.31 -5.43
C HIS A 82 26.78 -4.51 -4.76
N SER A 83 26.42 -4.81 -3.51
CA SER A 83 26.91 -6.00 -2.78
C SER A 83 28.44 -6.01 -2.69
N ASN A 84 29.03 -4.89 -2.29
CA ASN A 84 30.47 -4.71 -2.09
C ASN A 84 30.70 -4.15 -0.67
N ASN A 85 31.93 -3.74 -0.38
CA ASN A 85 32.35 -3.23 0.93
C ASN A 85 32.64 -1.72 0.89
N LEU A 86 32.00 -0.98 -0.02
CA LEU A 86 32.27 0.45 -0.22
C LEU A 86 31.83 1.27 1.00
N ASN A 87 32.75 2.06 1.54
CA ASN A 87 32.46 3.05 2.60
C ASN A 87 32.25 4.47 2.05
N SER A 88 32.69 4.71 0.81
CA SER A 88 32.61 5.95 0.07
C SER A 88 32.44 5.64 -1.42
N LEU A 89 31.86 6.59 -2.14
CA LEU A 89 31.62 6.48 -3.57
C LEU A 89 31.60 7.90 -4.17
N ASP A 90 32.67 8.28 -4.84
CA ASP A 90 32.76 9.56 -5.56
C ASP A 90 32.34 9.34 -7.02
N LEU A 91 31.24 9.98 -7.43
CA LEU A 91 30.71 9.95 -8.79
C LEU A 91 30.75 11.31 -9.47
N SER A 92 31.51 12.27 -8.91
CA SER A 92 31.49 13.67 -9.31
C SER A 92 31.83 13.88 -10.79
N ASN A 93 32.74 13.07 -11.34
CA ASN A 93 33.17 13.10 -12.74
C ASN A 93 32.29 12.28 -13.69
N ASN A 94 31.50 11.33 -13.19
CA ASN A 94 30.65 10.44 -14.00
C ASN A 94 29.29 11.11 -14.32
N THR A 95 29.34 12.30 -14.90
CA THR A 95 28.16 13.18 -15.12
C THR A 95 27.13 12.62 -16.11
N ALA A 96 27.51 11.63 -16.92
CA ALA A 96 26.64 10.93 -17.87
C ALA A 96 25.77 9.82 -17.23
N LEU A 97 25.94 9.54 -15.93
CA LEU A 97 25.21 8.47 -15.25
C LEU A 97 23.70 8.70 -15.29
N THR A 98 22.99 7.66 -15.76
CA THR A 98 21.52 7.60 -15.80
C THR A 98 20.98 6.56 -14.82
N THR A 99 21.80 5.56 -14.46
CA THR A 99 21.47 4.52 -13.48
C THR A 99 22.66 4.22 -12.59
N VAL A 100 22.46 4.27 -11.28
CA VAL A 100 23.46 3.86 -10.28
C VAL A 100 22.84 2.80 -9.36
N ARG A 101 23.51 1.65 -9.24
CA ARG A 101 23.19 0.60 -8.28
C ARG A 101 24.36 0.41 -7.32
N CYS A 102 24.29 1.03 -6.16
CA CYS A 102 25.27 0.95 -5.09
C CYS A 102 24.68 0.35 -3.79
N TYR A 103 23.57 -0.36 -3.89
CA TYR A 103 22.91 -0.98 -2.75
C TYR A 103 23.74 -2.08 -2.09
N SER A 104 23.47 -2.38 -0.81
CA SER A 104 24.21 -3.38 -0.03
C SER A 104 25.72 -3.06 0.00
N ASN A 105 26.04 -1.88 0.49
CA ASN A 105 27.39 -1.42 0.80
C ASN A 105 27.40 -0.85 2.23
N SER A 106 28.41 -0.08 2.61
CA SER A 106 28.52 0.59 3.91
C SER A 106 28.63 2.12 3.77
N LEU A 107 27.97 2.70 2.76
CA LEU A 107 28.03 4.15 2.49
C LEU A 107 27.36 4.95 3.61
N ASN A 108 28.08 5.93 4.16
CA ASN A 108 27.55 6.85 5.16
C ASN A 108 26.99 8.14 4.54
N SER A 109 27.46 8.46 3.34
CA SER A 109 27.01 9.58 2.50
C SER A 109 27.07 9.18 1.04
N LEU A 110 26.24 9.82 0.22
CA LEU A 110 26.25 9.66 -1.22
C LEU A 110 25.93 11.02 -1.86
N ASP A 111 26.89 11.58 -2.60
CA ASP A 111 26.69 12.80 -3.37
C ASP A 111 26.39 12.43 -4.82
N VAL A 112 25.21 12.83 -5.30
CA VAL A 112 24.75 12.65 -6.68
C VAL A 112 24.41 13.98 -7.35
N SER A 113 24.88 15.10 -6.77
CA SER A 113 24.52 16.45 -7.19
C SER A 113 24.99 16.80 -8.60
N THR A 114 26.07 16.17 -9.09
CA THR A 114 26.59 16.36 -10.46
C THR A 114 25.99 15.40 -11.47
N ASN A 115 25.40 14.28 -11.02
CA ASN A 115 24.79 13.25 -11.87
C ASN A 115 23.36 13.65 -12.27
N THR A 116 23.22 14.83 -12.86
CA THR A 116 21.92 15.45 -13.20
C THR A 116 21.09 14.67 -14.22
N SER A 117 21.71 13.73 -14.95
CA SER A 117 21.05 12.81 -15.89
C SER A 117 20.46 11.56 -15.22
N LEU A 118 20.58 11.40 -13.89
CA LEU A 118 20.06 10.24 -13.18
C LEU A 118 18.54 10.08 -13.37
N SER A 119 18.17 8.89 -13.83
CA SER A 119 16.78 8.42 -13.92
C SER A 119 16.47 7.37 -12.87
N ARG A 120 17.45 6.56 -12.45
CA ARG A 120 17.28 5.49 -11.47
C ARG A 120 18.42 5.47 -10.46
N LEU A 121 18.08 5.53 -9.17
CA LEU A 121 19.04 5.45 -8.08
C LEU A 121 18.65 4.34 -7.11
N TYR A 122 19.54 3.36 -6.95
CA TYR A 122 19.40 2.27 -6.00
C TYR A 122 20.55 2.32 -4.99
N CYS A 123 20.28 2.91 -3.83
CA CYS A 123 21.22 3.13 -2.73
C CYS A 123 20.72 2.52 -1.40
N ASN A 124 19.77 1.59 -1.48
CA ASN A 124 19.22 0.87 -0.33
C ASN A 124 20.25 -0.03 0.37
N ASN A 125 19.99 -0.41 1.63
CA ASN A 125 20.93 -1.20 2.44
C ASN A 125 22.32 -0.54 2.52
N ASN A 126 22.35 0.68 3.03
CA ASN A 126 23.55 1.46 3.37
C ASN A 126 23.33 2.11 4.74
N ASN A 127 24.21 3.02 5.15
CA ASN A 127 24.13 3.74 6.42
C ASN A 127 23.88 5.25 6.19
N LEU A 128 23.13 5.59 5.14
CA LEU A 128 22.88 7.00 4.78
C LEU A 128 22.01 7.66 5.85
N THR A 129 22.47 8.79 6.37
CA THR A 129 21.70 9.63 7.32
C THR A 129 20.98 10.80 6.64
N SER A 130 21.41 11.14 5.42
CA SER A 130 20.78 12.11 4.54
C SER A 130 21.01 11.71 3.09
N LEU A 131 20.13 12.19 2.21
CA LEU A 131 20.22 11.98 0.78
C LEU A 131 19.66 13.21 0.07
N ASP A 132 20.53 13.96 -0.60
CA ASP A 132 20.13 15.11 -1.43
C ASP A 132 20.03 14.66 -2.89
N ILE A 133 18.81 14.75 -3.44
CA ILE A 133 18.50 14.44 -4.84
C ILE A 133 17.87 15.63 -5.57
N SER A 134 18.02 16.84 -5.02
CA SER A 134 17.37 18.06 -5.50
C SER A 134 17.77 18.44 -6.94
N ASN A 135 18.95 18.02 -7.40
CA ASN A 135 19.45 18.24 -8.77
C ASN A 135 19.10 17.12 -9.76
N ASN A 136 18.57 15.98 -9.30
CA ASN A 136 18.25 14.83 -10.15
C ASN A 136 16.80 14.92 -10.66
N LEU A 137 16.52 15.96 -11.44
CA LEU A 137 15.15 16.31 -11.89
C LEU A 137 14.48 15.22 -12.75
N GLY A 138 15.28 14.40 -13.43
CA GLY A 138 14.82 13.28 -14.27
C GLY A 138 14.59 11.98 -13.52
N LEU A 139 14.78 11.95 -12.19
CA LEU A 139 14.70 10.73 -11.40
C LEU A 139 13.26 10.17 -11.42
N ASN A 140 13.09 8.95 -11.92
CA ASN A 140 11.80 8.25 -11.99
C ASN A 140 11.71 7.06 -11.02
N GLN A 141 12.84 6.50 -10.59
CA GLN A 141 12.88 5.43 -9.60
C GLN A 141 13.91 5.74 -8.52
N LEU A 142 13.46 5.77 -7.27
CA LEU A 142 14.29 5.94 -6.09
C LEU A 142 14.13 4.74 -5.15
N TRP A 143 15.24 4.09 -4.84
CA TRP A 143 15.31 2.99 -3.88
C TRP A 143 16.34 3.32 -2.80
N CYS A 144 15.86 3.86 -1.68
CA CYS A 144 16.68 4.30 -0.55
C CYS A 144 16.28 3.63 0.79
N HIS A 145 15.46 2.59 0.74
CA HIS A 145 15.06 1.79 1.90
C HIS A 145 16.24 1.11 2.63
N TYR A 146 16.07 0.74 3.91
CA TYR A 146 17.15 0.24 4.77
C TYR A 146 18.35 1.20 4.82
N ASN A 147 18.09 2.41 5.29
CA ASN A 147 19.09 3.42 5.63
C ASN A 147 18.70 4.04 6.99
N ASN A 148 19.31 5.16 7.37
CA ASN A 148 19.03 5.90 8.59
C ASN A 148 18.54 7.33 8.28
N LEU A 149 17.70 7.47 7.25
CA LEU A 149 17.19 8.77 6.81
C LEU A 149 16.13 9.27 7.79
N ASN A 150 16.33 10.48 8.33
CA ASN A 150 15.36 11.13 9.22
C ASN A 150 14.38 12.04 8.45
N SER A 151 14.76 12.44 7.24
CA SER A 151 13.98 13.25 6.31
C SER A 151 14.33 12.90 4.88
N LEU A 152 13.39 13.08 3.96
CA LEU A 152 13.58 12.87 2.54
C LEU A 152 12.77 13.94 1.78
N ASP A 153 13.47 14.82 1.05
CA ASP A 153 12.82 15.84 0.22
C ASP A 153 12.70 15.33 -1.22
N LEU A 154 11.45 15.23 -1.71
CA LEU A 154 11.11 14.76 -3.04
C LEU A 154 10.54 15.87 -3.95
N THR A 155 10.55 17.12 -3.48
CA THR A 155 9.81 18.25 -4.07
C THR A 155 10.21 18.53 -5.52
N ASN A 156 11.50 18.38 -5.86
CA ASN A 156 12.02 18.64 -7.20
C ASN A 156 11.92 17.44 -8.15
N ASN A 157 11.73 16.22 -7.63
CA ASN A 157 11.76 14.98 -8.40
C ASN A 157 10.37 14.62 -8.94
N THR A 158 9.77 15.55 -9.69
CA THR A 158 8.38 15.45 -10.19
C THR A 158 8.13 14.28 -11.14
N ALA A 159 9.19 13.68 -11.70
CA ALA A 159 9.13 12.51 -12.58
C ALA A 159 9.06 11.15 -11.83
N LEU A 160 9.13 11.14 -10.50
CA LEU A 160 9.10 9.91 -9.70
C LEU A 160 7.82 9.10 -9.93
N THR A 161 7.99 7.85 -10.34
CA THR A 161 6.92 6.84 -10.49
C THR A 161 7.00 5.77 -9.39
N ILE A 162 8.20 5.50 -8.87
CA ILE A 162 8.44 4.51 -7.82
C ILE A 162 9.35 5.12 -6.74
N VAL A 163 8.88 5.07 -5.49
CA VAL A 163 9.66 5.44 -4.31
C VAL A 163 9.63 4.30 -3.31
N THR A 164 10.80 3.81 -2.92
CA THR A 164 10.97 2.89 -1.78
C THR A 164 11.90 3.53 -0.75
N CYS A 165 11.31 3.97 0.36
CA CYS A 165 11.98 4.63 1.48
C CYS A 165 11.60 3.98 2.83
N ASP A 166 11.12 2.75 2.78
CA ASP A 166 10.82 1.94 3.96
C ASP A 166 12.07 1.63 4.81
N ASN A 167 11.87 1.25 6.07
CA ASN A 167 12.97 0.95 7.00
C ASN A 167 13.99 2.11 7.08
N ASN A 168 13.47 3.29 7.45
CA ASN A 168 14.23 4.50 7.76
C ASN A 168 13.63 5.11 9.05
N ASP A 169 14.07 6.31 9.42
CA ASP A 169 13.60 7.02 10.61
C ASP A 169 12.73 8.24 10.25
N LEU A 170 12.02 8.20 9.10
CA LEU A 170 11.25 9.34 8.59
C LEU A 170 10.08 9.68 9.51
N SER A 171 9.99 10.95 9.91
CA SER A 171 8.86 11.48 10.70
C SER A 171 7.75 12.12 9.84
N GLY A 172 8.07 12.43 8.59
CA GLY A 172 7.16 12.98 7.59
C GLY A 172 7.65 12.68 6.18
N LEU A 173 6.72 12.65 5.23
CA LEU A 173 7.00 12.40 3.82
C LEU A 173 6.01 13.19 2.97
N ASP A 174 6.50 14.18 2.23
CA ASP A 174 5.68 14.96 1.28
C ASP A 174 5.85 14.38 -0.14
N VAL A 175 4.76 13.87 -0.70
CA VAL A 175 4.68 13.34 -2.07
C VAL A 175 3.77 14.16 -2.98
N SER A 176 3.37 15.37 -2.54
CA SER A 176 2.39 16.21 -3.23
C SER A 176 2.82 16.68 -4.63
N LYS A 177 4.13 16.69 -4.91
CA LYS A 177 4.69 17.06 -6.22
C LYS A 177 4.94 15.88 -7.15
N ASN A 178 4.88 14.65 -6.65
CA ASN A 178 5.19 13.45 -7.40
C ASN A 178 3.91 12.90 -8.06
N LEU A 179 3.32 13.68 -8.97
CA LEU A 179 2.01 13.37 -9.58
C LEU A 179 2.01 12.08 -10.43
N ALA A 180 3.20 11.65 -10.89
CA ALA A 180 3.38 10.42 -11.65
C ALA A 180 3.55 9.16 -10.76
N LEU A 181 3.49 9.30 -9.44
CA LEU A 181 3.76 8.21 -8.50
C LEU A 181 2.72 7.09 -8.63
N SER A 182 3.19 5.90 -9.01
CA SER A 182 2.36 4.70 -9.14
C SER A 182 2.61 3.70 -8.01
N GLN A 183 3.78 3.74 -7.38
CA GLN A 183 4.15 2.85 -6.27
C GLN A 183 4.89 3.62 -5.17
N LEU A 184 4.39 3.49 -3.93
CA LEU A 184 5.00 4.07 -2.75
C LEU A 184 5.13 3.03 -1.63
N TRP A 185 6.37 2.78 -1.21
CA TRP A 185 6.69 1.99 -0.02
C TRP A 185 7.40 2.87 1.01
N CYS A 186 6.71 3.15 2.11
CA CYS A 186 7.18 3.99 3.22
C CYS A 186 6.93 3.35 4.60
N TYR A 187 6.72 2.03 4.63
CA TYR A 187 6.49 1.26 5.85
C TYR A 187 7.74 1.23 6.76
N ASN A 188 7.58 0.84 8.03
CA ASN A 188 8.67 0.83 9.02
C ASN A 188 9.39 2.20 9.10
N ASN A 189 8.61 3.24 9.39
CA ASN A 189 9.09 4.60 9.65
C ASN A 189 8.36 5.16 10.89
N ASN A 190 8.49 6.45 11.16
CA ASN A 190 7.83 7.16 12.25
C ASN A 190 6.74 8.13 11.75
N LEU A 191 6.07 7.81 10.63
CA LEU A 191 5.07 8.69 10.04
C LEU A 191 3.82 8.75 10.93
N THR A 192 3.34 9.97 11.18
CA THR A 192 2.08 10.24 11.92
C THR A 192 0.92 10.56 10.99
N SER A 193 1.23 10.96 9.77
CA SER A 193 0.27 11.27 8.69
C SER A 193 0.92 10.97 7.34
N LEU A 194 0.09 10.71 6.34
CA LEU A 194 0.51 10.52 4.97
C LEU A 194 -0.59 11.05 4.04
N ASP A 195 -0.28 12.09 3.27
CA ASP A 195 -1.19 12.64 2.26
C ASP A 195 -0.80 12.11 0.87
N VAL A 196 -1.70 11.34 0.27
CA VAL A 196 -1.56 10.76 -1.08
C VAL A 196 -2.64 11.25 -2.05
N THR A 197 -3.39 12.28 -1.67
CA THR A 197 -4.56 12.77 -2.44
C THR A 197 -4.16 13.32 -3.82
N ASN A 198 -2.95 13.85 -3.98
CA ASN A 198 -2.43 14.31 -5.27
C ASN A 198 -1.89 13.17 -6.16
N ASN A 199 -1.68 11.97 -5.62
CA ASN A 199 -1.07 10.84 -6.34
C ASN A 199 -2.16 9.95 -6.97
N THR A 200 -2.96 10.52 -7.87
CA THR A 200 -4.12 9.86 -8.51
C THR A 200 -3.77 8.62 -9.33
N LEU A 201 -2.50 8.45 -9.73
CA LEU A 201 -2.00 7.29 -10.45
C LEU A 201 -1.48 6.16 -9.53
N LEU A 202 -1.58 6.31 -8.22
CA LEU A 202 -1.08 5.35 -7.24
C LEU A 202 -1.85 4.02 -7.34
N THR A 203 -1.15 2.94 -7.68
CA THR A 203 -1.71 1.58 -7.78
C THR A 203 -1.29 0.71 -6.61
N ARG A 204 -0.14 0.99 -5.98
CA ARG A 204 0.43 0.20 -4.89
C ARG A 204 0.92 1.07 -3.75
N LEU A 205 0.31 0.92 -2.58
CA LEU A 205 0.68 1.64 -1.36
C LEU A 205 1.02 0.67 -0.23
N ARG A 206 2.24 0.81 0.33
CA ARG A 206 2.65 0.14 1.56
C ARG A 206 3.13 1.17 2.58
N CYS A 207 2.33 1.41 3.62
CA CYS A 207 2.59 2.38 4.69
C CYS A 207 2.43 1.78 6.09
N TYR A 208 2.46 0.45 6.21
CA TYR A 208 2.34 -0.27 7.48
C TYR A 208 3.48 0.02 8.48
N ASN A 209 3.29 -0.37 9.75
CA ASN A 209 4.27 -0.14 10.83
C ASN A 209 4.72 1.34 10.88
N ASN A 210 3.75 2.21 11.05
CA ASN A 210 3.91 3.64 11.32
C ASN A 210 2.94 4.02 12.47
N THR A 211 2.65 5.31 12.65
CA THR A 211 1.68 5.82 13.63
C THR A 211 0.59 6.66 12.96
N ILE A 212 0.22 6.28 11.73
CA ILE A 212 -0.79 7.00 10.93
C ILE A 212 -2.16 6.81 11.57
N THR A 213 -2.88 7.91 11.78
CA THR A 213 -4.23 7.92 12.39
C THR A 213 -5.35 8.12 11.39
N ASN A 214 -5.04 8.72 10.23
CA ASN A 214 -5.98 8.92 9.13
C ASN A 214 -5.25 8.78 7.80
N LEU A 215 -5.87 8.09 6.85
CA LEU A 215 -5.37 7.90 5.50
C LEU A 215 -6.50 8.20 4.52
N ASP A 216 -6.41 9.35 3.85
CA ASP A 216 -7.37 9.75 2.83
C ASP A 216 -6.98 9.13 1.49
N LEU A 217 -7.85 8.25 0.98
CA LEU A 217 -7.68 7.53 -0.29
C LEU A 217 -8.73 7.94 -1.33
N SER A 218 -9.44 9.06 -1.10
CA SER A 218 -10.58 9.48 -1.94
C SER A 218 -10.22 9.69 -3.41
N GLU A 219 -8.99 10.09 -3.71
CA GLU A 219 -8.50 10.35 -5.07
C GLU A 219 -7.73 9.16 -5.69
N ASN A 220 -7.39 8.12 -4.92
CA ASN A 220 -6.57 7.00 -5.35
C ASN A 220 -7.40 5.87 -5.98
N THR A 221 -8.21 6.19 -6.99
CA THR A 221 -9.16 5.27 -7.62
C THR A 221 -8.51 4.09 -8.37
N ALA A 222 -7.23 4.22 -8.73
CA ALA A 222 -6.43 3.19 -9.41
C ALA A 222 -5.78 2.17 -8.45
N LEU A 223 -5.98 2.30 -7.14
CA LEU A 223 -5.31 1.46 -6.15
C LEU A 223 -5.74 -0.01 -6.27
N THR A 224 -4.77 -0.91 -6.42
CA THR A 224 -4.99 -2.37 -6.47
C THR A 224 -4.44 -3.09 -5.25
N LEU A 225 -3.43 -2.51 -4.58
CA LEU A 225 -2.81 -3.06 -3.37
C LEU A 225 -2.68 -1.97 -2.30
N LEU A 226 -3.23 -2.24 -1.13
CA LEU A 226 -3.10 -1.41 0.06
C LEU A 226 -2.64 -2.23 1.27
N HIS A 227 -1.43 -1.96 1.75
CA HIS A 227 -0.92 -2.47 3.03
C HIS A 227 -0.72 -1.32 4.00
N CYS A 228 -1.63 -1.17 4.95
CA CYS A 228 -1.66 -0.10 5.94
C CYS A 228 -1.80 -0.63 7.38
N TYR A 229 -1.49 -1.91 7.59
CA TYR A 229 -1.55 -2.57 8.88
C TYR A 229 -0.57 -1.98 9.92
N SER A 230 -0.76 -2.31 11.21
CA SER A 230 0.11 -1.81 12.30
C SER A 230 0.26 -0.29 12.28
N ASN A 231 -0.88 0.39 12.36
CA ASN A 231 -0.99 1.84 12.51
C ASN A 231 -1.99 2.12 13.64
N SER A 232 -2.50 3.34 13.74
CA SER A 232 -3.47 3.74 14.77
C SER A 232 -4.74 4.32 14.14
N MET A 233 -5.18 3.76 13.01
CA MET A 233 -6.37 4.23 12.30
C MET A 233 -7.63 3.71 12.98
N THR A 234 -8.59 4.61 13.21
CA THR A 234 -9.92 4.28 13.77
C THR A 234 -10.98 4.09 12.69
N SER A 235 -10.69 4.56 11.47
CA SER A 235 -11.54 4.40 10.29
C SER A 235 -10.67 4.28 9.04
N LEU A 236 -11.19 3.58 8.04
CA LEU A 236 -10.55 3.43 6.74
C LEU A 236 -11.64 3.42 5.66
N ASN A 237 -11.61 4.39 4.76
CA ASN A 237 -12.53 4.47 3.63
C ASN A 237 -11.81 4.07 2.33
N VAL A 238 -12.25 2.97 1.73
CA VAL A 238 -11.71 2.43 0.48
C VAL A 238 -12.76 2.37 -0.64
N ASN A 239 -13.91 3.04 -0.48
CA ASN A 239 -15.04 2.94 -1.41
C ASN A 239 -14.70 3.45 -2.82
N ASN A 240 -13.75 4.39 -2.94
CA ASN A 240 -13.29 4.90 -4.24
C ASN A 240 -12.22 4.01 -4.89
N ALA A 241 -11.58 3.11 -4.14
CA ALA A 241 -10.59 2.16 -4.65
C ALA A 241 -11.28 0.92 -5.25
N THR A 242 -12.13 1.11 -6.26
CA THR A 242 -12.94 0.03 -6.85
C THR A 242 -12.10 -1.06 -7.53
N SER A 243 -10.84 -0.77 -7.83
CA SER A 243 -9.87 -1.71 -8.42
C SER A 243 -9.08 -2.52 -7.37
N LEU A 244 -9.40 -2.37 -6.08
CA LEU A 244 -8.63 -2.99 -4.99
C LEU A 244 -8.74 -4.51 -5.02
N GLU A 245 -7.58 -5.18 -5.11
CA GLU A 245 -7.43 -6.64 -5.16
C GLU A 245 -6.88 -7.19 -3.84
N GLU A 246 -6.07 -6.41 -3.13
CA GLU A 246 -5.44 -6.81 -1.86
C GLU A 246 -5.51 -5.69 -0.82
N LEU A 247 -6.08 -6.00 0.34
CA LEU A 247 -6.22 -5.09 1.48
C LEU A 247 -5.72 -5.74 2.77
N PHE A 248 -4.59 -5.24 3.27
CA PHE A 248 -4.04 -5.60 4.58
C PHE A 248 -4.08 -4.39 5.51
N CYS A 249 -5.00 -4.43 6.46
CA CYS A 249 -5.32 -3.37 7.42
C CYS A 249 -5.41 -3.90 8.86
N GLU A 250 -4.84 -5.07 9.12
CA GLU A 250 -4.74 -5.66 10.46
C GLU A 250 -4.00 -4.76 11.46
N ASN A 251 -4.18 -5.02 12.75
CA ASN A 251 -3.49 -4.31 13.82
C ASN A 251 -3.67 -2.78 13.73
N ASN A 252 -4.92 -2.35 13.69
CA ASN A 252 -5.36 -0.96 13.78
C ASN A 252 -6.49 -0.88 14.84
N GLU A 253 -7.24 0.22 14.88
CA GLU A 253 -8.36 0.46 15.80
C GLU A 253 -9.69 0.61 15.02
N LEU A 254 -9.82 -0.09 13.87
CA LEU A 254 -10.96 0.05 12.98
C LEU A 254 -12.23 -0.50 13.63
N SER A 255 -13.25 0.34 13.79
CA SER A 255 -14.56 -0.06 14.32
C SER A 255 -15.54 -0.55 13.26
N SER A 256 -15.30 -0.19 12.00
CA SER A 256 -16.11 -0.59 10.85
C SER A 256 -15.25 -0.65 9.59
N LEU A 257 -15.68 -1.45 8.62
CA LEU A 257 -15.02 -1.61 7.33
C LEU A 257 -16.06 -1.91 6.26
N ASP A 258 -16.32 -0.93 5.39
CA ASP A 258 -17.18 -1.09 4.22
C ASP A 258 -16.32 -1.51 3.02
N LEU A 259 -16.65 -2.66 2.44
CA LEU A 259 -15.96 -3.23 1.27
C LEU A 259 -16.92 -3.49 0.11
N SER A 260 -18.13 -2.89 0.16
CA SER A 260 -19.19 -3.12 -0.82
C SER A 260 -18.81 -2.71 -2.26
N GLN A 261 -17.89 -1.75 -2.40
CA GLN A 261 -17.41 -1.27 -3.71
C GLN A 261 -16.15 -1.99 -4.21
N ASN A 262 -15.46 -2.76 -3.35
CA ASN A 262 -14.20 -3.43 -3.68
C ASN A 262 -14.46 -4.84 -4.24
N THR A 263 -15.28 -4.95 -5.29
CA THR A 263 -15.75 -6.26 -5.80
C THR A 263 -14.64 -7.12 -6.40
N GLN A 264 -13.47 -6.54 -6.70
CA GLN A 264 -12.28 -7.26 -7.18
C GLN A 264 -11.39 -7.80 -6.06
N LEU A 265 -11.77 -7.61 -4.79
CA LEU A 265 -10.94 -8.01 -3.65
C LEU A 265 -10.76 -9.54 -3.62
N THR A 266 -9.49 -9.95 -3.58
CA THR A 266 -9.07 -11.35 -3.50
C THR A 266 -8.51 -11.69 -2.12
N ASN A 267 -7.75 -10.77 -1.53
CA ASN A 267 -7.04 -10.99 -0.27
C ASN A 267 -7.42 -9.91 0.74
N LEU A 268 -8.04 -10.33 1.85
CA LEU A 268 -8.41 -9.46 2.96
C LEU A 268 -7.77 -9.91 4.27
N LYS A 269 -7.00 -9.00 4.88
CA LYS A 269 -6.52 -9.13 6.27
C LYS A 269 -6.96 -7.90 7.05
N CYS A 270 -7.84 -8.12 8.02
CA CYS A 270 -8.38 -7.09 8.90
C CYS A 270 -8.41 -7.54 10.37
N PHE A 271 -7.64 -8.58 10.72
CA PHE A 271 -7.56 -9.11 12.07
C PHE A 271 -6.93 -8.12 13.06
N ILE A 272 -7.16 -8.27 14.37
CA ILE A 272 -6.68 -7.32 15.40
C ILE A 272 -7.15 -5.89 15.08
N ASN A 273 -8.46 -5.71 15.15
CA ASN A 273 -9.18 -4.43 15.03
C ASN A 273 -10.39 -4.49 15.98
N ASP A 274 -11.26 -3.47 15.92
CA ASP A 274 -12.49 -3.38 16.72
C ASP A 274 -13.77 -3.55 15.89
N ILE A 275 -13.68 -4.22 14.73
CA ILE A 275 -14.79 -4.32 13.77
C ILE A 275 -15.93 -5.14 14.38
N THR A 276 -17.16 -4.63 14.32
CA THR A 276 -18.36 -5.29 14.88
C THR A 276 -19.23 -6.00 13.86
N HIS A 277 -19.19 -5.56 12.60
CA HIS A 277 -19.91 -6.16 11.48
C HIS A 277 -19.02 -6.17 10.24
N LEU A 278 -19.00 -7.30 9.54
CA LEU A 278 -18.27 -7.43 8.29
C LEU A 278 -19.12 -8.13 7.24
N ASN A 279 -19.48 -7.40 6.19
CA ASN A 279 -20.26 -7.92 5.08
C ASN A 279 -19.40 -8.00 3.82
N LEU A 280 -19.17 -9.23 3.36
CA LEU A 280 -18.33 -9.57 2.20
C LEU A 280 -19.15 -10.19 1.05
N SER A 281 -20.48 -10.05 1.08
CA SER A 281 -21.39 -10.61 0.06
C SER A 281 -21.16 -10.07 -1.35
N ALA A 282 -20.59 -8.87 -1.49
CA ALA A 282 -20.25 -8.26 -2.77
C ALA A 282 -18.88 -8.70 -3.33
N ASN A 283 -18.03 -9.37 -2.52
CA ASN A 283 -16.64 -9.65 -2.86
C ASN A 283 -16.49 -11.09 -3.39
N SER A 284 -17.05 -11.36 -4.57
CA SER A 284 -17.11 -12.72 -5.17
C SER A 284 -15.78 -13.28 -5.67
N SER A 285 -14.66 -12.57 -5.48
CA SER A 285 -13.31 -13.00 -5.89
C SER A 285 -12.41 -13.38 -4.72
N LEU A 286 -12.92 -13.40 -3.49
CA LEU A 286 -12.13 -13.67 -2.29
C LEU A 286 -11.50 -15.06 -2.25
N VAL A 287 -10.20 -15.11 -2.02
CA VAL A 287 -9.37 -16.32 -1.86
C VAL A 287 -8.79 -16.41 -0.44
N GLU A 288 -8.58 -15.28 0.22
CA GLU A 288 -8.12 -15.20 1.61
C GLU A 288 -8.95 -14.19 2.42
N VAL A 289 -9.42 -14.61 3.59
CA VAL A 289 -10.14 -13.75 4.55
C VAL A 289 -9.67 -14.04 5.98
N LEU A 290 -8.88 -13.12 6.54
CA LEU A 290 -8.40 -13.18 7.92
C LEU A 290 -8.99 -12.01 8.72
N CYS A 291 -10.01 -12.28 9.51
CA CYS A 291 -10.77 -11.30 10.31
C CYS A 291 -10.84 -11.67 11.81
N HIS A 292 -9.96 -12.56 12.26
CA HIS A 292 -9.89 -12.98 13.66
C HIS A 292 -9.48 -11.84 14.61
N ASN A 293 -9.67 -12.01 15.92
CA ASN A 293 -9.37 -10.96 16.93
C ASN A 293 -10.02 -9.61 16.58
N ASN A 294 -11.33 -9.63 16.33
CA ASN A 294 -12.17 -8.45 16.21
C ASN A 294 -13.30 -8.55 17.25
N ASN A 295 -14.27 -7.63 17.18
CA ASN A 295 -15.48 -7.64 17.99
C ASN A 295 -16.71 -8.06 17.16
N LEU A 296 -16.52 -8.92 16.14
CA LEU A 296 -17.59 -9.26 15.20
C LEU A 296 -18.76 -9.91 15.93
N SER A 297 -19.96 -9.41 15.66
CA SER A 297 -21.24 -10.03 16.02
C SER A 297 -21.90 -10.71 14.83
N GLU A 298 -21.62 -10.19 13.62
CA GLU A 298 -22.10 -10.69 12.35
C GLU A 298 -20.95 -10.72 11.33
N LEU A 299 -20.86 -11.83 10.60
CA LEU A 299 -19.96 -12.00 9.47
C LEU A 299 -20.74 -12.62 8.31
N ASN A 300 -20.80 -11.93 7.18
CA ASN A 300 -21.39 -12.47 5.96
C ASN A 300 -20.30 -12.68 4.91
N ILE A 301 -20.05 -13.94 4.55
CA ILE A 301 -19.14 -14.33 3.46
C ILE A 301 -19.88 -15.06 2.33
N LYS A 302 -21.22 -15.00 2.30
CA LYS A 302 -22.05 -15.62 1.26
C LYS A 302 -21.99 -14.81 -0.02
N ASN A 303 -20.96 -15.06 -0.81
CA ASN A 303 -20.59 -14.29 -2.01
C ASN A 303 -20.48 -15.18 -3.27
N GLY A 304 -20.94 -16.42 -3.20
CA GLY A 304 -20.84 -17.41 -4.26
C GLY A 304 -19.43 -17.97 -4.49
N ASN A 305 -18.47 -17.72 -3.58
CA ASN A 305 -17.06 -18.05 -3.78
C ASN A 305 -16.41 -18.82 -2.62
N ASN A 306 -17.18 -19.29 -1.63
CA ASN A 306 -16.61 -20.01 -0.46
C ASN A 306 -15.76 -21.24 -0.83
N ASP A 307 -16.11 -21.94 -1.92
CA ASP A 307 -15.39 -23.13 -2.38
C ASP A 307 -13.95 -22.84 -2.87
N ASN A 308 -13.65 -21.57 -3.19
CA ASN A 308 -12.35 -21.11 -3.66
C ASN A 308 -11.49 -20.47 -2.56
N LEU A 309 -11.98 -20.43 -1.31
CA LEU A 309 -11.18 -19.96 -0.18
C LEU A 309 -10.00 -20.91 0.05
N SER A 310 -8.80 -20.34 0.10
CA SER A 310 -7.56 -21.06 0.44
C SER A 310 -7.11 -20.79 1.87
N SER A 311 -7.63 -19.72 2.48
CA SER A 311 -7.28 -19.25 3.82
C SER A 311 -8.48 -18.50 4.43
N PHE A 312 -9.01 -19.01 5.53
CA PHE A 312 -10.12 -18.38 6.26
C PHE A 312 -9.89 -18.46 7.76
N ASN A 313 -10.06 -17.35 8.47
CA ASN A 313 -10.01 -17.31 9.93
C ASN A 313 -10.85 -16.17 10.51
N ALA A 314 -11.90 -16.53 11.24
CA ALA A 314 -12.80 -15.65 11.99
C ALA A 314 -12.80 -15.94 13.50
N ASN A 315 -11.77 -16.64 14.01
CA ASN A 315 -11.64 -16.95 15.43
C ASN A 315 -11.50 -15.71 16.32
N SER A 316 -11.62 -15.91 17.63
CA SER A 316 -11.42 -14.84 18.62
C SER A 316 -12.34 -13.62 18.40
N ASN A 317 -13.53 -13.85 17.85
CA ASN A 317 -14.65 -12.91 17.84
C ASN A 317 -15.68 -13.43 18.84
N SER A 318 -15.61 -12.99 20.10
CA SER A 318 -16.38 -13.57 21.19
C SER A 318 -17.90 -13.38 21.05
N SER A 319 -18.31 -12.30 20.37
CA SER A 319 -19.72 -11.96 20.11
C SER A 319 -20.29 -12.63 18.85
N LEU A 320 -19.45 -13.31 18.06
CA LEU A 320 -19.86 -13.88 16.78
C LEU A 320 -20.66 -15.16 17.01
N SER A 321 -21.95 -15.12 16.73
CA SER A 321 -22.86 -16.26 16.89
C SER A 321 -23.10 -17.00 15.58
N CYS A 322 -23.06 -16.28 14.45
CA CYS A 322 -23.35 -16.84 13.14
C CYS A 322 -22.44 -16.24 12.05
N ILE A 323 -22.02 -17.10 11.14
CA ILE A 323 -21.30 -16.73 9.92
C ILE A 323 -22.18 -17.15 8.74
N GLU A 324 -22.62 -16.19 7.94
CA GLU A 324 -23.45 -16.47 6.76
C GLU A 324 -22.55 -16.91 5.60
N VAL A 325 -22.85 -18.08 5.03
CA VAL A 325 -22.01 -18.78 4.05
C VAL A 325 -22.82 -19.31 2.85
N ASP A 326 -22.14 -19.64 1.75
CA ASP A 326 -22.77 -20.22 0.56
C ASP A 326 -23.20 -21.68 0.76
N ASN A 327 -22.36 -22.46 1.44
CA ASN A 327 -22.60 -23.88 1.70
C ASN A 327 -22.12 -24.24 3.11
N LYS A 328 -23.07 -24.50 4.01
CA LYS A 328 -22.75 -24.84 5.40
C LYS A 328 -21.88 -26.10 5.50
N SER A 329 -22.23 -27.15 4.76
CA SER A 329 -21.54 -28.44 4.84
C SER A 329 -20.09 -28.34 4.40
N TYR A 330 -19.82 -27.55 3.36
CA TYR A 330 -18.46 -27.28 2.88
C TYR A 330 -17.64 -26.59 3.97
N MET A 331 -18.18 -25.51 4.54
CA MET A 331 -17.50 -24.74 5.59
C MET A 331 -17.24 -25.56 6.85
N GLU A 332 -18.18 -26.41 7.28
CA GLU A 332 -17.94 -27.33 8.41
C GLU A 332 -16.93 -28.43 8.07
N THR A 333 -16.73 -28.78 6.79
CA THR A 333 -15.75 -29.81 6.39
C THR A 333 -14.33 -29.25 6.36
N TYR A 334 -14.15 -28.08 5.75
CA TYR A 334 -12.81 -27.52 5.48
C TYR A 334 -12.39 -26.45 6.50
N TRP A 335 -13.35 -25.81 7.17
CA TRP A 335 -13.12 -24.63 8.01
C TRP A 335 -13.75 -24.75 9.40
N ALA A 336 -13.99 -25.96 9.93
CA ALA A 336 -14.59 -26.17 11.26
C ALA A 336 -13.89 -25.41 12.39
N ASN A 337 -12.56 -25.33 12.33
CA ASN A 337 -11.73 -24.69 13.35
C ASN A 337 -11.43 -23.21 13.05
N ALA A 338 -11.95 -22.66 11.94
CA ALA A 338 -11.74 -21.26 11.56
C ALA A 338 -12.77 -20.31 12.20
N LYS A 339 -13.83 -20.86 12.80
CA LYS A 339 -14.83 -20.12 13.57
C LYS A 339 -14.60 -20.31 15.06
N GLY A 340 -14.86 -19.27 15.85
CA GLY A 340 -14.83 -19.38 17.30
C GLY A 340 -15.85 -20.41 17.84
N PRO A 341 -15.67 -20.94 19.06
CA PRO A 341 -16.51 -22.01 19.59
C PRO A 341 -17.99 -21.64 19.74
N GLY A 342 -18.33 -20.35 19.83
CA GLY A 342 -19.71 -19.86 19.91
C GLY A 342 -20.38 -19.61 18.55
N ALA A 343 -19.62 -19.62 17.46
CA ALA A 343 -20.12 -19.31 16.13
C ALA A 343 -20.59 -20.59 15.40
N VAL A 344 -21.60 -20.46 14.55
CA VAL A 344 -22.05 -21.49 13.61
C VAL A 344 -22.02 -21.00 12.17
N TYR A 345 -21.72 -21.89 11.23
CA TYR A 345 -21.97 -21.60 9.82
C TYR A 345 -23.47 -21.81 9.51
N SER A 346 -24.05 -20.87 8.77
CA SER A 346 -25.44 -20.96 8.28
C SER A 346 -25.55 -20.38 6.88
N GLU A 347 -26.40 -20.98 6.06
CA GLU A 347 -26.77 -20.40 4.75
C GLU A 347 -27.79 -19.26 4.90
N ASN A 348 -28.32 -19.06 6.11
CA ASN A 348 -29.22 -17.99 6.49
C ASN A 348 -29.09 -17.74 8.01
N CYS A 349 -28.29 -16.74 8.40
CA CYS A 349 -28.14 -16.39 9.81
C CYS A 349 -29.42 -15.78 10.41
N GLY A 350 -30.26 -15.14 9.59
CA GLY A 350 -31.57 -14.61 10.00
C GLY A 350 -32.60 -15.69 10.35
N ALA A 351 -32.39 -16.95 9.95
CA ALA A 351 -33.27 -18.07 10.32
C ALA A 351 -32.93 -18.69 11.69
N LEU A 352 -31.80 -18.31 12.31
CA LEU A 352 -31.33 -18.84 13.59
C LEU A 352 -31.55 -17.87 14.77
N GLY A 353 -32.07 -16.68 14.52
CA GLY A 353 -32.53 -15.75 15.56
C GLY A 353 -33.95 -16.09 16.02
N LEU A 354 -34.11 -16.44 17.29
CA LEU A 354 -35.37 -16.15 17.99
C LEU A 354 -35.42 -14.71 18.53
N GLU A 355 -34.42 -13.90 18.21
CA GLU A 355 -34.42 -12.46 18.46
C GLU A 355 -33.82 -11.78 17.22
N ASP A 356 -34.67 -11.23 16.36
CA ASP A 356 -34.26 -10.06 15.58
C ASP A 356 -33.80 -9.02 16.61
N ASP A 357 -32.59 -8.47 16.48
CA ASP A 357 -32.10 -7.41 17.37
C ASP A 357 -33.13 -6.28 17.45
N ILE A 358 -33.89 -6.27 18.55
CA ILE A 358 -35.00 -5.35 18.75
C ILE A 358 -34.41 -3.96 19.00
N TRP A 359 -34.25 -3.19 17.94
CA TRP A 359 -33.94 -1.78 18.01
C TRP A 359 -35.17 -1.03 18.56
N THR A 360 -35.11 -0.58 19.81
CA THR A 360 -36.26 0.05 20.48
C THR A 360 -36.28 1.58 20.41
N ASP A 361 -35.29 2.20 19.76
CA ASP A 361 -35.05 3.66 19.84
C ASP A 361 -35.73 4.48 18.73
N PHE A 362 -37.04 4.27 18.59
CA PHE A 362 -37.91 5.15 17.79
C PHE A 362 -39.20 5.49 18.50
N ARG A 363 -39.91 6.51 18.04
CA ARG A 363 -41.20 6.93 18.61
C ARG A 363 -42.25 7.01 17.52
N LEU A 364 -43.43 6.45 17.82
CA LEU A 364 -44.63 6.62 17.01
C LEU A 364 -45.45 7.77 17.59
N TYR A 365 -45.75 8.78 16.77
CA TYR A 365 -46.54 9.92 17.23
C TYR A 365 -47.43 10.50 16.10
N PRO A 366 -48.68 10.87 16.39
CA PRO A 366 -49.39 10.58 17.64
C PRO A 366 -49.66 9.08 17.80
N ASN A 367 -49.75 8.59 19.04
CA ASN A 367 -50.17 7.24 19.36
C ASN A 367 -50.93 7.27 20.69
N PRO A 368 -52.27 7.16 20.72
CA PRO A 368 -53.15 6.73 19.62
C PRO A 368 -53.24 7.69 18.42
N ALA A 369 -53.44 7.15 17.22
CA ALA A 369 -53.50 7.84 15.93
C ALA A 369 -54.90 7.72 15.28
N LYS A 370 -55.28 8.68 14.41
CA LYS A 370 -56.57 8.70 13.70
C LYS A 370 -56.45 8.63 12.19
N THR A 371 -55.52 9.40 11.62
CA THR A 371 -55.37 9.54 10.17
C THR A 371 -53.95 9.30 9.70
N LYS A 372 -52.96 9.69 10.51
CA LYS A 372 -51.55 9.47 10.22
C LYS A 372 -50.77 9.14 11.48
N VAL A 373 -49.67 8.41 11.30
CA VAL A 373 -48.65 8.17 12.33
C VAL A 373 -47.29 8.55 11.74
N ASN A 374 -46.47 9.25 12.51
CA ASN A 374 -45.09 9.58 12.14
C ASN A 374 -44.13 8.72 12.96
N ILE A 375 -43.02 8.34 12.34
CA ILE A 375 -41.91 7.61 12.95
C ILE A 375 -40.79 8.63 13.19
N HIS A 376 -40.46 8.87 14.45
CA HIS A 376 -39.27 9.64 14.81
C HIS A 376 -38.16 8.69 15.24
N MET A 377 -36.99 8.85 14.63
CA MET A 377 -35.79 8.07 14.92
C MET A 377 -34.71 9.03 15.45
N GLU A 378 -34.06 8.71 16.57
CA GLU A 378 -32.98 9.55 17.11
C GLU A 378 -31.70 9.28 16.28
N ASN A 379 -31.12 10.33 15.68
CA ASN A 379 -30.00 10.31 14.69
C ASN A 379 -30.44 10.10 13.23
N ARG A 380 -29.64 10.59 12.26
CA ARG A 380 -29.92 10.59 10.80
C ARG A 380 -29.88 9.18 10.19
N MET A 381 -30.68 8.27 10.72
CA MET A 381 -30.76 6.87 10.28
C MET A 381 -31.62 6.76 9.03
N GLU A 382 -31.18 5.94 8.08
CA GLU A 382 -31.94 5.67 6.86
C GLU A 382 -33.02 4.62 7.12
N LEU A 383 -34.26 4.94 6.74
CA LEU A 383 -35.41 4.04 6.80
C LEU A 383 -35.42 3.12 5.58
N TYR A 384 -35.37 1.80 5.79
CA TYR A 384 -35.45 0.82 4.70
C TYR A 384 -36.89 0.40 4.40
N SER A 385 -37.67 0.14 5.46
CA SER A 385 -39.09 -0.22 5.33
C SER A 385 -39.86 -0.07 6.64
N VAL A 386 -41.17 0.13 6.50
CA VAL A 386 -42.14 0.03 7.59
C VAL A 386 -43.22 -0.97 7.20
N THR A 387 -43.56 -1.87 8.13
CA THR A 387 -44.65 -2.82 7.98
C THR A 387 -45.60 -2.72 9.18
N ILE A 388 -46.90 -2.65 8.94
CA ILE A 388 -47.92 -2.68 10.00
C ILE A 388 -48.61 -4.05 9.99
N TYR A 389 -48.60 -4.71 11.15
CA TYR A 389 -49.26 -5.98 11.38
C TYR A 389 -50.49 -5.80 12.26
N ASN A 390 -51.56 -6.54 11.95
CA ASN A 390 -52.72 -6.65 12.84
C ASN A 390 -52.40 -7.56 14.05
N SER A 391 -53.34 -7.68 15.00
CA SER A 391 -53.18 -8.52 16.19
C SER A 391 -53.07 -10.03 15.91
N LEU A 392 -53.31 -10.47 14.67
CA LEU A 392 -53.14 -11.86 14.23
C LEU A 392 -51.78 -12.07 13.52
N GLY A 393 -50.91 -11.06 13.48
CA GLY A 393 -49.61 -11.12 12.82
C GLY A 393 -49.67 -11.03 11.30
N THR A 394 -50.80 -10.68 10.72
CA THR A 394 -50.92 -10.48 9.26
C THR A 394 -50.47 -9.06 8.91
N SER A 395 -49.57 -8.93 7.93
CA SER A 395 -49.22 -7.62 7.35
C SER A 395 -50.44 -7.01 6.65
N VAL A 396 -50.81 -5.79 7.04
CA VAL A 396 -51.95 -5.04 6.50
C VAL A 396 -51.53 -3.78 5.75
N PHE A 397 -50.27 -3.37 5.88
CA PHE A 397 -49.73 -2.18 5.24
C PHE A 397 -48.20 -2.24 5.19
N SER A 398 -47.59 -1.71 4.13
CA SER A 398 -46.14 -1.52 4.01
C SER A 398 -45.82 -0.19 3.32
N SER A 399 -44.76 0.49 3.76
CA SER A 399 -44.26 1.73 3.17
C SER A 399 -42.74 1.86 3.36
N LYS A 400 -42.14 2.87 2.71
CA LYS A 400 -40.77 3.35 2.97
C LYS A 400 -40.75 4.78 3.51
N ASP A 401 -41.91 5.37 3.77
CA ASP A 401 -42.05 6.74 4.28
C ASP A 401 -42.09 6.76 5.80
N GLU A 402 -41.50 7.79 6.42
CA GLU A 402 -41.56 8.01 7.87
C GLU A 402 -42.95 8.50 8.34
N THR A 403 -43.76 9.03 7.43
CA THR A 403 -45.14 9.47 7.70
C THR A 403 -46.11 8.56 6.98
N ILE A 404 -46.97 7.89 7.75
CA ILE A 404 -47.85 6.84 7.23
C ILE A 404 -49.30 7.29 7.34
N ASP A 405 -50.02 7.24 6.21
CA ASP A 405 -51.48 7.37 6.17
C ASP A 405 -52.12 6.04 6.60
N ILE A 406 -52.92 6.09 7.65
CA ILE A 406 -53.58 4.93 8.26
C ILE A 406 -55.11 4.97 8.11
N THR A 407 -55.64 5.87 7.28
CA THR A 407 -57.10 6.06 7.10
C THR A 407 -57.81 4.82 6.55
N THR A 408 -57.08 3.93 5.87
CA THR A 408 -57.61 2.67 5.33
C THR A 408 -57.65 1.54 6.36
N LEU A 409 -57.04 1.71 7.53
CA LEU A 409 -56.98 0.71 8.58
C LEU A 409 -58.14 0.90 9.56
N THR A 410 -58.79 -0.20 9.97
CA THR A 410 -59.88 -0.16 10.94
C THR A 410 -59.36 0.16 12.35
N PRO A 411 -60.16 0.81 13.23
CA PRO A 411 -59.77 1.04 14.62
C PRO A 411 -59.36 -0.25 15.33
N GLY A 412 -58.26 -0.22 16.10
CA GLY A 412 -57.71 -1.41 16.72
C GLY A 412 -56.26 -1.27 17.20
N ILE A 413 -55.72 -2.38 17.70
CA ILE A 413 -54.31 -2.51 18.09
C ILE A 413 -53.53 -3.14 16.96
N TYR A 414 -52.42 -2.50 16.59
CA TYR A 414 -51.49 -2.92 15.56
C TYR A 414 -50.06 -2.92 16.11
N PHE A 415 -49.16 -3.55 15.36
CA PHE A 415 -47.73 -3.53 15.62
C PHE A 415 -47.02 -2.97 14.39
N THR A 416 -46.25 -1.91 14.58
CA THR A 416 -45.46 -1.27 13.52
C THR A 416 -44.03 -1.73 13.65
N GLU A 417 -43.56 -2.42 12.62
CA GLU A 417 -42.18 -2.86 12.43
C GLU A 417 -41.45 -1.84 11.56
N VAL A 418 -40.30 -1.38 12.00
CA VAL A 418 -39.43 -0.41 11.33
C VAL A 418 -38.09 -1.07 11.10
N LYS A 419 -37.62 -1.11 9.86
CA LYS A 419 -36.32 -1.67 9.50
C LYS A 419 -35.38 -0.56 9.05
N THR A 420 -34.19 -0.54 9.60
CA THR A 420 -33.11 0.40 9.28
C THR A 420 -31.82 -0.35 8.96
N GLY A 421 -30.74 0.37 8.66
CA GLY A 421 -29.40 -0.21 8.60
C GLY A 421 -28.86 -0.76 9.93
N PHE A 422 -29.52 -0.47 11.05
CA PHE A 422 -29.10 -0.92 12.39
C PHE A 422 -29.90 -2.11 12.95
N GLY A 423 -31.05 -2.45 12.35
CA GLY A 423 -31.88 -3.55 12.83
C GLY A 423 -33.37 -3.32 12.64
N ILE A 424 -34.17 -4.09 13.40
CA ILE A 424 -35.64 -4.08 13.34
C ILE A 424 -36.20 -3.59 14.67
N GLY A 425 -37.10 -2.62 14.63
CA GLY A 425 -37.80 -2.12 15.80
C GLY A 425 -39.30 -2.32 15.70
N ILE A 426 -39.93 -2.85 16.76
CA ILE A 426 -41.39 -3.07 16.80
C ILE A 426 -42.02 -2.22 17.91
N LYS A 427 -43.03 -1.41 17.55
CA LYS A 427 -43.84 -0.67 18.53
C LYS A 427 -45.33 -0.84 18.30
N LYS A 428 -46.06 -0.90 19.42
CA LYS A 428 -47.53 -0.94 19.42
C LYS A 428 -48.08 0.38 18.88
N LEU A 429 -49.01 0.29 17.93
CA LEU A 429 -49.80 1.41 17.40
C LEU A 429 -51.28 1.21 17.78
N ILE A 430 -51.91 2.26 18.27
CA ILE A 430 -53.35 2.26 18.58
C ILE A 430 -54.03 3.17 17.57
N ILE A 431 -54.95 2.62 16.76
CA ILE A 431 -55.75 3.37 15.79
C ILE A 431 -57.16 3.57 16.36
N GLN A 432 -57.65 4.81 16.35
CA GLN A 432 -58.96 5.22 16.88
C GLN A 432 -59.99 5.52 15.80
#